data_AF-A0A432IG76-F1
#
_entry.id   AF-A0A432IG76-F1
#
_cell.length_a   1.000
_cell.length_b   1.000
_cell.length_c   1.000
_cell.angle_alpha   90.00
_cell.angle_beta   90.00
_cell.angle_gamma   90.00
#
_symmetry.space_group_name_H-M   'P 1'
#
loop_
_entity.id
_entity.type
_entity.pdbx_description
1 polymer ?
#
loop_
_entity_poly.entity_id
_entity_poly.type
_entity_poly.pdbx_seq_one_letter_code
_entity_poly.pdbx_strand_id
1 'polypeptide(L)'
;MKRYALLCAVSGMGWAVIAYFIAGRLGGAALWGGLVTAPLVGVIAGWVYRPVHRWRWPGRLAMSLLTLYLSALLFGLAWGITDALQGLPGGASRSSIGVVYQTIFATLYGVTATGFVVFLWPLAHLNHWLVGHLAGHHAPAGPTE
;
A
#
# COMPACT_ATOMS: atom_id res chain seq x y z
N MET A 1 19.77 3.93 6.71
CA MET A 1 18.88 4.07 5.53
C MET A 1 18.62 2.75 4.82
N LYS A 2 19.66 1.99 4.41
CA LYS A 2 19.51 0.69 3.72
C LYS A 2 18.61 -0.32 4.46
N ARG A 3 18.82 -0.49 5.78
CA ARG A 3 18.00 -1.38 6.63
C ARG A 3 16.51 -0.99 6.66
N TYR A 4 16.19 0.30 6.78
CA TYR A 4 14.81 0.79 6.79
C TYR A 4 14.12 0.52 5.45
N ALA A 5 14.78 0.85 4.32
CA ALA A 5 14.24 0.56 2.99
C ALA A 5 14.00 -0.94 2.77
N LEU A 6 14.92 -1.81 3.22
CA LEU A 6 14.73 -3.26 3.15
C LEU A 6 13.51 -3.72 3.97
N LEU A 7 13.36 -3.24 5.20
CA LEU A 7 12.19 -3.56 6.05
C LEU A 7 10.89 -3.07 5.40
N CYS A 8 10.89 -1.89 4.80
CA CYS A 8 9.73 -1.37 4.05
C CYS A 8 9.40 -2.23 2.83
N ALA A 9 10.41 -2.70 2.08
CA ALA A 9 10.23 -3.58 0.94
C ALA A 9 9.62 -4.94 1.35
N VAL A 10 10.15 -5.55 2.43
CA VAL A 10 9.63 -6.80 3.00
C VAL A 10 8.20 -6.62 3.52
N SER A 11 7.94 -5.51 4.23
CA SER A 11 6.59 -5.12 4.63
C SER A 11 5.66 -5.02 3.41
N GLY A 12 6.10 -4.37 2.33
CA GLY A 12 5.35 -4.27 1.08
C GLY A 12 4.95 -5.64 0.52
N MET A 13 5.85 -6.63 0.56
CA MET A 13 5.52 -8.01 0.19
C MET A 13 4.45 -8.62 1.10
N GLY A 14 4.50 -8.36 2.41
CA GLY A 14 3.45 -8.78 3.35
C GLY A 14 2.08 -8.19 3.00
N TRP A 15 2.04 -6.92 2.61
CA TRP A 15 0.82 -6.27 2.13
C TRP A 15 0.32 -6.85 0.80
N ALA A 16 1.23 -7.27 -0.09
CA ALA A 16 0.87 -7.95 -1.34
C ALA A 16 0.11 -9.26 -1.07
N VAL A 17 0.52 -10.01 -0.03
CA VAL A 17 -0.17 -11.25 0.39
C VAL A 17 -1.60 -10.92 0.84
N ILE A 18 -1.78 -9.87 1.65
CA ILE A 18 -3.12 -9.41 2.08
C ILE A 18 -3.96 -9.02 0.85
N ALA A 19 -3.40 -8.22 -0.06
CA ALA A 19 -4.08 -7.81 -1.28
C ALA A 19 -4.47 -9.01 -2.16
N TYR A 20 -3.62 -10.03 -2.26
CA TYR A 20 -3.93 -11.27 -2.98
C TYR A 20 -5.11 -12.02 -2.34
N PHE A 21 -5.20 -12.12 -1.02
CA PHE A 21 -6.34 -12.76 -0.38
C PHE A 21 -7.65 -11.99 -0.57
N ILE A 22 -7.59 -10.65 -0.64
CA ILE A 22 -8.76 -9.80 -0.86
C ILE A 22 -9.21 -9.83 -2.32
N ALA A 23 -8.29 -9.67 -3.26
CA ALA A 23 -8.59 -9.40 -4.67
C ALA A 23 -8.22 -10.54 -5.63
N GLY A 24 -7.54 -11.59 -5.18
CA GLY A 24 -6.97 -12.65 -6.02
C GLY A 24 -7.98 -13.36 -6.92
N ARG A 25 -9.21 -13.55 -6.43
CA ARG A 25 -10.29 -14.16 -7.22
C ARG A 25 -10.84 -13.23 -8.31
N LEU A 26 -10.70 -11.92 -8.13
CA LEU A 26 -11.26 -10.90 -9.02
C LEU A 26 -10.22 -10.37 -10.01
N GLY A 27 -8.94 -10.34 -9.61
CA GLY A 27 -7.91 -9.60 -10.33
C GLY A 27 -7.21 -10.34 -11.47
N GLY A 28 -7.39 -11.66 -11.58
CA GLY A 28 -6.81 -12.46 -12.65
C GLY A 28 -5.29 -12.26 -12.80
N ALA A 29 -4.78 -12.41 -14.02
CA ALA A 29 -3.35 -12.24 -14.31
C ALA A 29 -2.86 -10.80 -14.15
N ALA A 30 -3.73 -9.79 -14.31
CA ALA A 30 -3.35 -8.39 -14.22
C ALA A 30 -2.95 -7.96 -12.79
N LEU A 31 -3.49 -8.64 -11.78
CA LEU A 31 -3.17 -8.39 -10.36
C LEU A 31 -1.67 -8.50 -10.06
N TRP A 32 -0.94 -9.34 -10.82
CA TRP A 32 0.51 -9.49 -10.67
C TRP A 32 1.27 -8.18 -10.80
N GLY A 33 0.76 -7.21 -11.56
CA GLY A 33 1.33 -5.87 -11.63
C GLY A 33 1.44 -5.20 -10.26
N GLY A 34 0.36 -5.26 -9.48
CA GLY A 34 0.36 -4.75 -8.10
C GLY A 34 1.25 -5.58 -7.17
N LEU A 35 1.20 -6.92 -7.29
CA LEU A 35 1.96 -7.82 -6.41
C LEU A 35 3.47 -7.68 -6.59
N VAL A 36 3.96 -7.62 -7.83
CA VAL A 36 5.39 -7.49 -8.16
C VAL A 36 5.92 -6.11 -7.77
N THR A 37 5.11 -5.06 -7.86
CA THR A 37 5.49 -3.69 -7.49
C THR A 37 5.37 -3.41 -5.99
N ALA A 38 4.76 -4.29 -5.21
CA ALA A 38 4.53 -4.09 -3.78
C ALA A 38 5.79 -3.77 -2.94
N PRO A 39 6.98 -4.34 -3.19
CA PRO A 39 8.19 -3.92 -2.48
C PRO A 39 8.52 -2.44 -2.67
N LEU A 40 8.38 -1.93 -3.91
CA LEU A 40 8.60 -0.53 -4.23
C LEU A 40 7.55 0.37 -3.56
N VAL A 41 6.28 -0.04 -3.60
CA VAL A 41 5.18 0.66 -2.90
C VAL A 41 5.47 0.76 -1.40
N GLY A 42 5.92 -0.33 -0.78
CA GLY A 42 6.31 -0.35 0.64
C GLY A 42 7.41 0.66 0.96
N VAL A 43 8.46 0.73 0.12
CA VAL A 43 9.55 1.72 0.27
C VAL A 43 9.01 3.15 0.18
N ILE A 44 8.19 3.46 -0.83
CA ILE A 44 7.59 4.78 -1.02
C ILE A 44 6.75 5.16 0.20
N ALA A 45 5.84 4.28 0.62
CA ALA A 45 4.98 4.51 1.78
C ALA A 45 5.80 4.73 3.06
N GLY A 46 6.85 3.93 3.27
CA GLY A 46 7.76 4.09 4.40
C GLY A 46 8.50 5.42 4.37
N TRP A 47 9.03 5.84 3.22
CA TRP A 47 9.69 7.16 3.11
C TRP A 47 8.74 8.32 3.39
N VAL A 48 7.51 8.23 2.89
CA VAL A 48 6.46 9.21 3.15
C VAL A 48 6.07 9.24 4.62
N TYR A 49 6.02 8.09 5.31
CA TYR A 49 5.71 8.00 6.74
C TYR A 49 6.88 8.40 7.65
N ARG A 50 8.13 8.18 7.23
CA ARG A 50 9.34 8.31 8.07
C ARG A 50 9.43 9.62 8.88
N PRO A 51 9.14 10.82 8.32
CA PRO A 51 9.24 12.07 9.09
C PRO A 51 8.27 12.16 10.27
N VAL A 52 7.22 11.34 10.25
CA VAL A 52 6.09 11.36 11.20
C VAL A 52 6.33 10.47 12.41
N HIS A 53 7.39 9.64 12.43
CA HIS A 53 7.76 8.85 13.61
C HIS A 53 7.97 9.71 14.88
N ARG A 54 8.36 10.99 14.72
CA ARG A 54 8.55 11.95 15.82
C ARG A 54 7.28 12.72 16.22
N TRP A 55 6.18 12.54 15.51
CA TRP A 55 4.94 13.28 15.79
C TRP A 55 4.15 12.62 16.94
N ARG A 56 3.21 13.39 17.52
CA ARG A 56 2.25 12.87 18.50
C ARG A 56 1.34 11.80 17.86
N TRP A 57 0.73 10.98 18.71
CA TRP A 57 -0.07 9.83 18.29
C TRP A 57 -1.17 10.13 17.23
N PRO A 58 -1.97 11.22 17.34
CA PRO A 58 -2.99 11.51 16.32
C PRO A 58 -2.40 11.75 14.92
N GLY A 59 -1.24 12.42 14.85
CA GLY A 59 -0.55 12.67 13.59
C GLY A 59 -0.03 11.38 12.94
N ARG A 60 0.47 10.44 13.76
CA ARG A 60 0.88 9.11 13.30
C ARG A 60 -0.29 8.29 12.77
N LEU A 61 -1.44 8.37 13.43
CA LEU A 61 -2.67 7.73 12.95
C LEU A 61 -3.13 8.30 11.61
N ALA A 62 -3.27 9.62 11.51
CA ALA A 62 -3.66 10.27 10.26
C ALA A 62 -2.70 9.94 9.12
N MET A 63 -1.39 9.92 9.38
CA MET A 63 -0.39 9.57 8.39
C MET A 63 -0.44 8.10 7.98
N SER A 64 -0.78 7.19 8.90
CA SER A 64 -0.95 5.78 8.55
C SER A 64 -2.16 5.57 7.64
N LEU A 65 -3.23 6.36 7.81
CA LEU A 65 -4.38 6.36 6.89
C LEU A 65 -3.98 6.89 5.52
N LEU A 66 -3.27 8.02 5.48
CA LEU A 66 -2.80 8.61 4.21
C LEU A 66 -1.90 7.64 3.44
N THR A 67 -0.94 7.01 4.13
CA THR A 67 -0.04 6.03 3.48
C THR A 67 -0.74 4.73 3.08
N LEU A 68 -1.79 4.32 3.77
CA LEU A 68 -2.65 3.22 3.34
C LEU A 68 -3.31 3.54 1.99
N TYR A 69 -3.95 4.70 1.86
CA TYR A 69 -4.59 5.11 0.61
C TYR A 69 -3.60 5.37 -0.52
N LEU A 70 -2.44 5.97 -0.21
CA LEU A 70 -1.35 6.11 -1.18
C LEU A 70 -0.88 4.75 -1.70
N SER A 71 -0.70 3.77 -0.80
CA SER A 71 -0.28 2.42 -1.19
C SER A 71 -1.34 1.72 -2.04
N ALA A 72 -2.62 1.84 -1.66
CA ALA A 72 -3.74 1.32 -2.44
C ALA A 72 -3.80 1.95 -3.85
N LEU A 73 -3.59 3.27 -3.95
CA LEU A 73 -3.53 3.98 -5.23
C LEU A 73 -2.40 3.46 -6.11
N LEU A 74 -1.18 3.36 -5.56
CA LEU A 74 -0.01 2.89 -6.32
C LEU A 74 -0.15 1.42 -6.75
N PHE A 75 -0.72 0.58 -5.89
CA PHE A 75 -1.03 -0.80 -6.20
C PHE A 75 -2.07 -0.91 -7.33
N GLY A 76 -3.18 -0.16 -7.22
CA GLY A 76 -4.22 -0.10 -8.24
C GLY A 76 -3.72 0.46 -9.58
N LEU A 77 -2.80 1.43 -9.55
CA LEU A 77 -2.13 1.96 -10.73
C LEU A 77 -1.31 0.87 -11.44
N ALA A 78 -0.46 0.15 -10.71
CA ALA A 78 0.37 -0.91 -11.28
C ALA A 78 -0.45 -2.08 -11.83
N TRP A 79 -1.51 -2.47 -11.11
CA TRP A 79 -2.49 -3.44 -11.60
C TRP A 79 -3.19 -2.92 -12.86
N GLY A 80 -3.71 -1.70 -12.87
CA GLY A 80 -4.41 -1.13 -14.02
C GLY A 80 -3.54 -0.97 -15.26
N ILE A 81 -2.25 -0.63 -15.09
CA ILE A 81 -1.29 -0.61 -16.20
C ILE A 81 -1.12 -2.02 -16.76
N THR A 82 -0.98 -3.03 -15.90
CA THR A 82 -0.81 -4.42 -16.33
C THR A 82 -2.05 -4.94 -17.03
N ASP A 83 -3.24 -4.60 -16.53
CA ASP A 83 -4.50 -4.90 -17.22
C ASP A 83 -4.48 -4.25 -18.61
N ALA A 84 -4.29 -2.93 -18.71
CA ALA A 84 -4.25 -2.22 -19.98
C ALA A 84 -3.29 -2.86 -21.00
N LEU A 85 -2.11 -3.31 -20.55
CA LEU A 85 -1.12 -4.02 -21.39
C LEU A 85 -1.57 -5.41 -21.84
N GLN A 86 -2.34 -6.14 -21.03
CA GLN A 86 -2.86 -7.47 -21.39
C GLN A 86 -3.98 -7.40 -22.43
N GLY A 87 -4.65 -6.25 -22.58
CA GLY A 87 -5.74 -6.08 -23.54
C GLY A 87 -6.98 -6.94 -23.26
N LEU A 88 -7.96 -6.89 -24.16
CA LEU A 88 -9.14 -7.78 -24.11
C LEU A 88 -8.91 -9.03 -24.97
N PRO A 89 -9.51 -10.17 -24.60
CA PRO A 89 -9.59 -11.33 -25.48
C PRO A 89 -10.18 -10.93 -26.84
N GLY A 90 -9.57 -11.41 -27.93
CA GLY A 90 -10.03 -11.11 -29.30
C GLY A 90 -9.67 -9.71 -29.81
N GLY A 91 -8.86 -8.93 -29.09
CA GLY A 91 -8.33 -7.65 -29.57
C GLY A 91 -9.36 -6.50 -29.58
N ALA A 92 -10.44 -6.63 -28.80
CA ALA A 92 -11.44 -5.57 -28.69
C ALA A 92 -10.80 -4.26 -28.17
N SER A 93 -11.20 -3.15 -28.79
CA SER A 93 -10.70 -1.82 -28.42
C SER A 93 -11.25 -1.40 -27.06
N ARG A 94 -10.36 -0.95 -26.17
CA ARG A 94 -10.71 -0.31 -24.89
C ARG A 94 -9.77 0.87 -24.64
N SER A 95 -10.29 1.90 -23.98
CA SER A 95 -9.48 3.04 -23.57
C SER A 95 -8.49 2.63 -22.48
N SER A 96 -7.19 2.58 -22.80
CA SER A 96 -6.14 2.18 -21.85
C SER A 96 -6.14 3.05 -20.59
N ILE A 97 -6.34 4.36 -20.75
CA ILE A 97 -6.40 5.28 -19.62
C ILE A 97 -7.68 5.05 -18.78
N GLY A 98 -8.78 4.70 -19.42
CA GLY A 98 -10.04 4.34 -18.74
C GLY A 98 -9.87 3.12 -17.85
N VAL A 99 -9.17 2.08 -18.34
CA VAL A 99 -8.85 0.86 -17.56
C VAL A 99 -8.04 1.21 -16.32
N VAL A 100 -6.96 1.98 -16.49
CA VAL A 100 -6.09 2.38 -15.37
C VAL A 100 -6.89 3.14 -14.31
N TYR A 101 -7.69 4.14 -14.69
CA TYR A 101 -8.52 4.87 -13.74
C TYR A 101 -9.55 3.97 -13.07
N GLN A 102 -10.22 3.10 -13.84
CA GLN A 102 -11.19 2.16 -13.30
C GLN A 102 -10.55 1.26 -12.24
N THR A 103 -9.35 0.72 -12.47
CA THR A 103 -8.66 -0.12 -11.48
C THR A 103 -8.24 0.67 -10.24
N ILE A 104 -7.75 1.91 -10.40
CA ILE A 104 -7.44 2.79 -9.25
C ILE A 104 -8.69 3.04 -8.42
N PHE A 105 -9.79 3.47 -9.04
CA PHE A 105 -11.04 3.74 -8.34
C PHE A 105 -11.64 2.48 -7.72
N ALA A 106 -11.61 1.34 -8.41
CA ALA A 106 -12.05 0.07 -7.86
C ALA A 106 -11.22 -0.35 -6.65
N THR A 107 -9.91 -0.11 -6.66
CA THR A 107 -9.03 -0.41 -5.53
C THR A 107 -9.34 0.49 -4.32
N LEU A 108 -9.47 1.81 -4.55
CA LEU A 108 -9.79 2.77 -3.49
C LEU A 108 -11.20 2.52 -2.93
N TYR A 109 -12.19 2.35 -3.81
CA TYR A 109 -13.56 2.00 -3.44
C TYR A 109 -13.60 0.66 -2.70
N GLY A 110 -12.83 -0.33 -3.17
CA GLY A 110 -12.69 -1.62 -2.52
C GLY A 110 -12.14 -1.51 -1.10
N VAL A 111 -11.24 -0.58 -0.80
CA VAL A 111 -10.76 -0.33 0.56
C VAL A 111 -11.81 0.39 1.42
N THR A 112 -12.48 1.42 0.87
CA THR A 112 -13.39 2.29 1.63
C THR A 112 -14.79 1.68 1.79
N ALA A 113 -15.45 1.34 0.68
CA ALA A 113 -16.87 1.01 0.65
C ALA A 113 -17.18 -0.39 1.20
N THR A 114 -16.22 -1.32 1.15
CA THR A 114 -16.37 -2.64 1.80
C THR A 114 -16.12 -2.59 3.31
N GLY A 115 -15.65 -1.45 3.83
CA GLY A 115 -15.28 -1.29 5.23
C GLY A 115 -13.91 -1.85 5.59
N PHE A 116 -13.12 -2.39 4.64
CA PHE A 116 -11.78 -2.91 4.93
C PHE A 116 -10.88 -1.87 5.60
N VAL A 117 -11.06 -0.57 5.31
CA VAL A 117 -10.34 0.52 5.97
C VAL A 117 -10.36 0.42 7.50
N VAL A 118 -11.45 -0.07 8.11
CA VAL A 118 -11.57 -0.23 9.58
C VAL A 118 -10.54 -1.21 10.14
N PHE A 119 -10.17 -2.23 9.36
CA PHE A 119 -9.17 -3.23 9.75
C PHE A 119 -7.77 -2.90 9.24
N LEU A 120 -7.68 -2.43 7.99
CA LEU A 120 -6.40 -2.14 7.34
C LEU A 120 -5.73 -0.90 7.92
N TRP A 121 -6.47 0.07 8.44
CA TRP A 121 -5.88 1.28 9.03
C TRP A 121 -5.14 1.02 10.34
N PRO A 122 -5.74 0.37 11.37
CA PRO A 122 -4.99 -0.04 12.56
C PRO A 122 -3.77 -0.91 12.21
N LEU A 123 -3.93 -1.81 11.25
CA LEU A 123 -2.84 -2.67 10.79
C LEU A 123 -1.71 -1.86 10.12
N ALA A 124 -2.04 -0.86 9.29
CA ALA A 124 -1.07 0.05 8.69
C ALA A 124 -0.32 0.86 9.75
N HIS A 125 -1.02 1.33 10.79
CA HIS A 125 -0.39 2.00 11.92
C HIS A 125 0.59 1.09 12.66
N LEU A 126 0.16 -0.13 12.99
CA LEU A 126 0.98 -1.14 13.66
C LEU A 126 2.20 -1.50 12.82
N ASN A 127 2.03 -1.68 11.51
CA ASN A 127 3.10 -1.97 10.56
C ASN A 127 4.17 -0.86 10.57
N HIS A 128 3.76 0.39 10.47
CA HIS A 128 4.71 1.52 10.54
C HIS A 128 5.41 1.61 11.89
N TRP A 129 4.71 1.34 12.99
CA TRP A 129 5.34 1.24 14.31
C TRP A 129 6.40 0.13 14.34
N LEU A 130 6.09 -1.07 13.84
CA LEU A 130 6.98 -2.22 13.84
C LEU A 130 8.22 -1.97 12.97
N VAL A 131 8.04 -1.48 11.75
CA VAL A 131 9.15 -1.13 10.85
C VAL A 131 10.04 -0.04 11.47
N GLY A 132 9.43 0.97 12.11
CA GLY A 132 10.16 2.02 12.83
C GLY A 132 10.97 1.47 14.01
N HIS A 133 10.36 0.58 14.80
CA HIS A 133 11.01 -0.07 15.94
C HIS A 133 12.19 -0.95 15.49
N LEU A 134 11.98 -1.83 14.52
CA LEU A 134 13.02 -2.73 13.97
C LEU A 134 14.16 -1.98 13.26
N ALA A 135 13.90 -0.76 12.78
CA ALA A 135 14.91 0.10 12.18
C ALA A 135 15.68 0.96 13.20
N GLY A 136 15.28 0.96 14.48
CA GLY A 136 15.89 1.79 15.52
C GLY A 136 15.45 3.26 15.48
N HIS A 137 14.34 3.59 14.80
CA HIS A 137 13.78 4.95 14.79
C HIS A 137 12.94 5.27 16.04
N HIS A 138 12.87 4.36 17.02
CA HIS A 138 12.26 4.59 18.33
C HIS A 138 13.37 4.54 19.38
N ALA A 139 14.05 5.67 19.60
CA ALA A 139 14.69 5.91 20.89
C ALA A 139 13.54 6.09 21.92
N PRO A 140 13.61 5.47 23.12
CA PRO A 140 12.58 5.64 24.13
C PRO A 140 12.48 7.14 24.48
N ALA A 141 11.24 7.65 24.54
CA ALA A 141 11.00 8.88 25.28
C ALA A 141 11.51 8.64 26.70
N GLY A 142 12.59 9.32 27.08
CA GLY A 142 13.01 9.41 28.48
C GLY A 142 11.85 9.95 29.32
N PRO A 143 11.83 9.65 30.63
CA PRO A 143 10.75 10.08 31.50
C PRO A 143 10.56 11.60 31.39
N THR A 144 9.32 12.01 31.15
CA THR A 144 8.89 13.38 31.36
C THR A 144 8.81 13.60 32.86
N GLU A 145 9.89 14.08 33.45
CA GLU A 145 9.85 14.81 34.73
C GLU A 145 9.20 16.18 34.54
#